data_AF-A0A437N3H3-F1
#
_entry.id   AF-A0A437N3H3-F1
#
_cell.length_a   1.000
_cell.length_b   1.000
_cell.length_c   1.000
_cell.angle_alpha   90.00
_cell.angle_beta   90.00
_cell.angle_gamma   90.00
#
_symmetry.space_group_name_H-M   'P 1'
#
loop_
_entity.id
_entity.type
_entity.pdbx_description
1 polymer ?
#
loop_
_entity_poly.entity_id
_entity_poly.type
_entity_poly.pdbx_seq_one_letter_code
_entity_poly.pdbx_strand_id
1 'polypeptide(L)'
;MHWRGLSVGLAAAALSAPSPAWALIDQTWVAEEGFDSGSCQAISPCATLAYAITQTMAGGTVIVSGSGYYGAATIDRSLTIRGEYGTPTITARLTIAAGTTDRVVLDNLFIQCKAAARGVAYATGVTITQAYDVLMKGVTVKDCAASSGVAAGVYLDVSTQSRLTMYDCALFNNTVGVWITGAAGKAHLKMFRSLVLGNPESGVRIVGSGNDVFLSDNSMLGSVKGLDLQSGGTSKSFGNNALTSGDVPIALPLY
;
A
#
# COMPACT_ATOMS: atom_id res chain seq x y z
N MET A 1 18.81 77.45 -33.89
CA MET A 1 18.19 77.13 -32.59
C MET A 1 17.71 75.69 -32.66
N HIS A 2 18.42 74.78 -32.00
CA HIS A 2 18.13 73.35 -31.98
C HIS A 2 17.51 73.00 -30.62
N TRP A 3 16.35 72.34 -30.60
CA TRP A 3 15.86 71.64 -29.41
C TRP A 3 15.32 70.28 -29.83
N ARG A 4 16.00 69.21 -29.39
CA ARG A 4 15.58 67.81 -29.54
C ARG A 4 14.75 67.47 -28.31
N GLY A 5 13.47 67.11 -28.50
CA GLY A 5 12.63 66.56 -27.44
C GLY A 5 12.98 65.11 -27.17
N LEU A 6 13.37 64.78 -25.94
CA LEU A 6 13.72 63.45 -25.46
C LEU A 6 12.47 62.79 -24.88
N SER A 7 11.96 61.73 -25.51
CA SER A 7 10.83 60.93 -25.00
C SER A 7 11.34 59.92 -23.97
N VAL A 8 10.91 60.03 -22.71
CA VAL A 8 11.20 59.04 -21.66
C VAL A 8 10.15 57.93 -21.72
N GLY A 9 10.57 56.72 -22.10
CA GLY A 9 9.74 55.51 -22.02
C GLY A 9 9.78 54.91 -20.62
N LEU A 10 8.61 54.77 -19.98
CA LEU A 10 8.44 54.14 -18.68
C LEU A 10 8.29 52.61 -18.89
N ALA A 11 9.33 51.83 -18.61
CA ALA A 11 9.26 50.37 -18.60
C ALA A 11 8.74 49.88 -17.24
N ALA A 12 7.49 49.42 -17.18
CA ALA A 12 6.91 48.80 -16.00
C ALA A 12 7.39 47.34 -15.89
N ALA A 13 8.40 47.10 -15.06
CA ALA A 13 8.81 45.76 -14.66
C ALA A 13 7.76 45.19 -13.70
N ALA A 14 6.92 44.26 -14.16
CA ALA A 14 6.03 43.51 -13.30
C ALA A 14 6.86 42.57 -12.40
N LEU A 15 7.01 42.91 -11.12
CA LEU A 15 7.57 42.03 -10.11
C LEU A 15 6.61 40.85 -9.90
N SER A 16 6.91 39.70 -10.49
CA SER A 16 6.30 38.43 -10.11
C SER A 16 6.79 38.06 -8.71
N ALA A 17 5.98 38.33 -7.68
CA ALA A 17 6.25 37.84 -6.34
C ALA A 17 6.24 36.29 -6.36
N PRO A 18 7.28 35.61 -5.85
CA PRO A 18 7.24 34.17 -5.71
C PRO A 18 6.07 33.81 -4.78
N SER A 19 5.18 32.93 -5.23
CA SER A 19 4.19 32.33 -4.35
C SER A 19 4.93 31.57 -3.24
N PRO A 20 4.45 31.61 -1.99
CA PRO A 20 5.03 30.79 -0.93
C PRO A 20 4.86 29.32 -1.34
N ALA A 21 5.96 28.67 -1.69
CA ALA A 21 6.00 27.22 -1.80
C ALA A 21 5.92 26.68 -0.37
N TRP A 22 4.78 26.08 -0.01
CA TRP A 22 4.71 25.33 1.22
C TRP A 22 5.66 24.13 1.08
N ALA A 23 6.72 24.13 1.88
CA ALA A 23 7.58 22.98 2.00
C ALA A 23 6.74 21.79 2.47
N LEU A 24 6.94 20.65 1.82
CA LEU A 24 6.38 19.39 2.30
C LEU A 24 6.83 19.16 3.74
N ILE A 25 5.93 18.63 4.57
CA ILE A 25 6.22 18.39 5.99
C ILE A 25 6.48 16.91 6.26
N ASP A 26 7.28 16.63 7.28
CA ASP A 26 7.66 15.28 7.72
C ASP A 26 6.48 14.46 8.22
N GLN A 27 5.43 15.11 8.72
CA GLN A 27 4.27 14.44 9.30
C GLN A 27 2.97 15.14 8.94
N THR A 28 2.07 14.41 8.28
CA THR A 28 0.70 14.84 7.97
C THR A 28 -0.32 13.96 8.68
N TRP A 29 -1.57 14.40 8.70
CA TRP A 29 -2.67 13.75 9.40
C TRP A 29 -3.91 13.64 8.50
N VAL A 30 -4.62 12.52 8.60
CA VAL A 30 -5.94 12.33 7.99
C VAL A 30 -6.98 11.95 9.05
N ALA A 31 -8.18 12.51 8.89
CA ALA A 31 -9.37 12.23 9.70
C ALA A 31 -10.63 12.21 8.81
N GLU A 32 -11.68 11.48 9.20
CA GLU A 32 -12.92 11.40 8.39
C GLU A 32 -13.59 12.76 8.24
N GLU A 33 -13.55 13.61 9.27
CA GLU A 33 -14.07 14.98 9.24
C GLU A 33 -13.04 16.01 8.75
N GLY A 34 -11.91 15.57 8.22
CA GLY A 34 -10.86 16.42 7.69
C GLY A 34 -11.27 17.20 6.44
N PHE A 35 -10.36 18.04 5.95
CA PHE A 35 -10.55 18.81 4.72
C PHE A 35 -9.26 18.88 3.91
N ASP A 36 -9.32 18.57 2.62
CA ASP A 36 -8.15 18.50 1.72
C ASP A 36 -7.66 19.91 1.34
N SER A 37 -7.06 20.60 2.30
CA SER A 37 -6.44 21.90 2.12
C SER A 37 -5.23 22.08 3.04
N GLY A 38 -4.34 22.99 2.66
CA GLY A 38 -3.17 23.33 3.47
C GLY A 38 -2.20 22.16 3.62
N SER A 39 -1.49 22.11 4.74
CA SER A 39 -0.40 21.15 4.97
C SER A 39 -0.80 19.91 5.79
N CYS A 40 -2.09 19.66 6.01
CA CYS A 40 -2.59 18.47 6.74
C CYS A 40 -1.99 18.30 8.15
N GLN A 41 -1.90 19.39 8.93
CA GLN A 41 -1.41 19.33 10.31
C GLN A 41 -2.43 18.64 11.24
N ALA A 42 -1.99 18.20 12.42
CA ALA A 42 -2.86 17.51 13.38
C ALA A 42 -4.14 18.28 13.75
N ILE A 43 -4.06 19.62 13.83
CA ILE A 43 -5.19 20.51 14.15
C ILE A 43 -6.10 20.82 12.95
N SER A 44 -5.65 20.48 11.74
CA SER A 44 -6.37 20.66 10.48
C SER A 44 -6.05 19.49 9.55
N PRO A 45 -6.50 18.27 9.92
CA PRO A 45 -6.18 17.06 9.17
C PRO A 45 -6.88 17.06 7.82
N CYS A 46 -6.32 16.31 6.88
CA CYS A 46 -6.88 16.15 5.55
C CYS A 46 -7.95 15.05 5.51
N ALA A 47 -8.88 15.16 4.57
CA ALA A 47 -9.98 14.22 4.42
C ALA A 47 -9.52 12.93 3.73
N THR A 48 -8.56 13.03 2.79
CA THR A 48 -8.13 11.91 1.96
C THR A 48 -6.65 11.60 2.13
N LEU A 49 -6.32 10.31 2.00
CA LEU A 49 -4.93 9.86 1.95
C LEU A 49 -4.22 10.39 0.69
N ALA A 50 -4.95 10.52 -0.43
CA ALA A 50 -4.38 11.04 -1.67
C ALA A 50 -3.82 12.45 -1.48
N TYR A 51 -4.59 13.36 -0.87
CA TYR A 51 -4.12 14.71 -0.62
C TYR A 51 -3.01 14.75 0.43
N ALA A 52 -3.16 14.05 1.56
CA ALA A 52 -2.13 14.02 2.60
C ALA A 52 -0.76 13.54 2.10
N ILE A 53 -0.72 12.55 1.21
CA ILE A 53 0.54 12.09 0.59
C ILE A 53 1.19 13.21 -0.26
N THR A 54 0.40 14.05 -0.94
CA THR A 54 0.96 15.20 -1.68
C THR A 54 1.56 16.26 -0.78
N GLN A 55 1.14 16.33 0.48
CA GLN A 55 1.64 17.28 1.48
C GLN A 55 2.78 16.71 2.35
N THR A 56 3.09 15.43 2.18
CA THR A 56 4.11 14.73 2.97
C THR A 56 5.41 14.59 2.19
N MET A 57 6.53 14.96 2.81
CA MET A 57 7.83 14.83 2.18
C MET A 57 8.26 13.37 2.02
N ALA A 58 9.21 13.11 1.12
CA ALA A 58 9.85 11.80 1.03
C ALA A 58 10.51 11.42 2.37
N GLY A 59 10.27 10.20 2.83
CA GLY A 59 10.66 9.69 4.14
C GLY A 59 9.71 10.07 5.28
N GLY A 60 8.69 10.90 5.02
CA GLY A 60 7.73 11.34 6.02
C GLY A 60 6.65 10.31 6.37
N THR A 61 5.75 10.72 7.26
CA THR A 61 4.68 9.89 7.81
C THR A 61 3.31 10.53 7.63
N VAL A 62 2.34 9.78 7.11
CA VAL A 62 0.92 10.13 7.14
C VAL A 62 0.27 9.37 8.31
N ILE A 63 -0.27 10.11 9.26
CA ILE A 63 -0.97 9.56 10.42
C ILE A 63 -2.46 9.47 10.13
N VAL A 64 -3.05 8.30 10.33
CA VAL A 64 -4.49 8.07 10.29
C VAL A 64 -5.02 8.18 11.72
N SER A 65 -5.76 9.24 12.03
CA SER A 65 -6.20 9.53 13.41
C SER A 65 -7.46 8.78 13.84
N GLY A 66 -8.22 8.21 12.91
CA GLY A 66 -9.47 7.53 13.21
C GLY A 66 -9.95 6.61 12.10
N SER A 67 -10.96 5.80 12.42
CA SER A 67 -11.65 4.98 11.42
C SER A 67 -12.45 5.89 10.47
N GLY A 68 -12.58 5.51 9.21
CA GLY A 68 -13.31 6.32 8.24
C GLY A 68 -13.08 5.93 6.79
N TYR A 69 -13.68 6.70 5.88
CA TYR A 69 -13.45 6.57 4.44
C TYR A 69 -12.37 7.55 3.97
N TYR A 70 -11.26 7.03 3.46
CA TYR A 70 -10.09 7.84 3.06
C TYR A 70 -9.74 7.74 1.56
N GLY A 71 -10.52 6.96 0.81
CA GLY A 71 -10.42 6.86 -0.64
C GLY A 71 -9.21 6.08 -1.16
N ALA A 72 -9.01 6.13 -2.48
CA ALA A 72 -7.86 5.52 -3.12
C ALA A 72 -6.67 6.48 -3.11
N ALA A 73 -5.47 5.97 -2.82
CA ALA A 73 -4.26 6.76 -2.71
C ALA A 73 -3.06 6.04 -3.33
N THR A 74 -2.10 6.81 -3.85
CA THR A 74 -0.85 6.29 -4.41
C THR A 74 0.32 6.80 -3.60
N ILE A 75 1.18 5.88 -3.14
CA ILE A 75 2.45 6.14 -2.49
C ILE A 75 3.53 6.01 -3.57
N ASP A 76 4.15 7.13 -3.93
CA ASP A 76 5.07 7.28 -5.07
C ASP A 76 6.52 7.52 -4.64
N ARG A 77 6.80 7.50 -3.35
CA ARG A 77 8.13 7.73 -2.74
C ARG A 77 8.23 6.99 -1.41
N SER A 78 9.42 7.00 -0.81
CA SER A 78 9.58 6.50 0.56
C SER A 78 8.59 7.22 1.50
N LEU A 79 7.75 6.48 2.21
CA LEU A 79 6.69 7.04 3.04
C LEU A 79 6.17 6.01 4.04
N THR A 80 5.76 6.47 5.22
CA THR A 80 5.01 5.66 6.19
C THR A 80 3.54 6.08 6.22
N ILE A 81 2.61 5.14 6.17
CA ILE A 81 1.22 5.36 6.58
C ILE A 81 0.97 4.56 7.84
N ARG A 82 0.59 5.25 8.92
CA ARG A 82 0.45 4.65 10.24
C ARG A 82 -0.89 4.99 10.86
N GLY A 83 -1.56 3.97 11.39
CA GLY A 83 -2.73 4.16 12.25
C GLY A 83 -2.33 4.55 13.67
N GLU A 84 -2.94 5.62 14.18
CA GLU A 84 -2.83 6.06 15.57
C GLU A 84 -4.12 5.73 16.33
N TYR A 85 -4.07 5.69 17.67
CA TYR A 85 -5.21 5.43 18.55
C TYR A 85 -5.91 4.07 18.33
N GLY A 86 -5.18 2.98 18.60
CA GLY A 86 -5.64 1.62 18.28
C GLY A 86 -5.38 1.30 16.81
N THR A 87 -6.15 0.40 16.20
CA THR A 87 -6.00 0.03 14.78
C THR A 87 -7.18 0.61 13.99
N PRO A 88 -7.07 1.81 13.39
CA PRO A 88 -8.18 2.45 12.70
C PRO A 88 -8.64 1.61 11.50
N THR A 89 -9.96 1.45 11.38
CA THR A 89 -10.59 0.84 10.21
C THR A 89 -10.72 1.89 9.11
N ILE A 90 -9.90 1.76 8.07
CA ILE A 90 -9.95 2.61 6.90
C ILE A 90 -10.65 1.89 5.75
N THR A 91 -11.63 2.56 5.14
CA THR A 91 -12.04 2.21 3.78
C THR A 91 -11.15 2.96 2.79
N ALA A 92 -10.19 2.25 2.22
CA ALA A 92 -9.20 2.80 1.30
C ALA A 92 -8.67 1.74 0.34
N ARG A 93 -8.05 2.21 -0.75
CA ARG A 93 -7.21 1.40 -1.63
C ARG A 93 -5.83 2.04 -1.72
N LEU A 94 -4.78 1.32 -1.36
CA LEU A 94 -3.41 1.82 -1.41
C LEU A 94 -2.69 1.23 -2.62
N THR A 95 -2.13 2.09 -3.47
CA THR A 95 -1.22 1.69 -4.55
C THR A 95 0.19 2.15 -4.20
N ILE A 96 1.16 1.25 -4.18
CA ILE A 96 2.57 1.54 -3.94
C ILE A 96 3.28 1.48 -5.30
N ALA A 97 3.67 2.65 -5.80
CA ALA A 97 4.35 2.87 -7.06
C ALA A 97 5.59 3.76 -6.82
N ALA A 98 6.38 3.40 -5.81
CA ALA A 98 7.55 4.15 -5.38
C ALA A 98 8.80 3.79 -6.21
N GLY A 99 9.85 4.60 -6.11
CA GLY A 99 11.12 4.35 -6.80
C GLY A 99 11.78 3.02 -6.39
N THR A 100 12.69 2.53 -7.21
CA THR A 100 13.41 1.26 -7.01
C THR A 100 14.37 1.26 -5.81
N THR A 101 14.58 2.42 -5.19
CA THR A 101 15.36 2.60 -3.95
C THR A 101 14.49 2.96 -2.75
N ASP A 102 13.18 3.16 -2.97
CA ASP A 102 12.27 3.67 -1.94
C ASP A 102 11.75 2.56 -1.03
N ARG A 103 11.55 2.93 0.24
CA ARG A 103 10.98 2.05 1.26
C ARG A 103 9.65 2.59 1.76
N VAL A 104 8.63 1.74 1.76
CA VAL A 104 7.29 2.10 2.21
C VAL A 104 6.91 1.27 3.43
N VAL A 105 6.30 1.91 4.42
CA VAL A 105 5.82 1.24 5.63
C VAL A 105 4.32 1.47 5.78
N LEU A 106 3.58 0.39 5.95
CA LEU A 106 2.19 0.41 6.39
C LEU A 106 2.15 -0.20 7.79
N ASP A 107 1.77 0.60 8.78
CA ASP A 107 1.83 0.21 10.20
C ASP A 107 0.47 0.37 10.87
N ASN A 108 0.00 -0.68 11.54
CA ASN A 108 -1.16 -0.65 12.43
C ASN A 108 -2.43 -0.10 11.76
N LEU A 109 -2.79 -0.65 10.59
CA LEU A 109 -3.99 -0.27 9.83
C LEU A 109 -4.95 -1.45 9.69
N PHE A 110 -6.26 -1.17 9.73
CA PHE A 110 -7.27 -2.13 9.30
C PHE A 110 -7.87 -1.62 7.99
N ILE A 111 -7.51 -2.24 6.87
CA ILE A 111 -7.96 -1.85 5.53
C ILE A 111 -9.18 -2.69 5.16
N GLN A 112 -10.31 -2.03 4.93
CA GLN A 112 -11.53 -2.65 4.42
C GLN A 112 -11.79 -2.18 2.99
N CYS A 113 -11.95 -3.14 2.08
CA CYS A 113 -12.19 -2.84 0.67
C CYS A 113 -13.63 -2.47 0.33
N LYS A 114 -14.56 -2.48 1.29
CA LYS A 114 -15.99 -2.28 1.04
C LYS A 114 -16.60 -1.29 2.03
N ALA A 115 -17.29 -0.28 1.50
CA ALA A 115 -18.22 0.57 2.25
C ALA A 115 -19.58 0.57 1.56
N ALA A 116 -20.43 -0.40 1.92
CA ALA A 116 -21.72 -0.63 1.27
C ALA A 116 -22.64 0.60 1.30
N ALA A 117 -22.68 1.31 2.43
CA ALA A 117 -23.47 2.54 2.58
C ALA A 117 -23.03 3.68 1.65
N ARG A 118 -21.78 3.64 1.16
CA ARG A 118 -21.22 4.61 0.21
C ARG A 118 -21.17 4.08 -1.23
N GLY A 119 -21.63 2.85 -1.49
CA GLY A 119 -21.53 2.21 -2.81
C GLY A 119 -20.09 1.92 -3.26
N VAL A 120 -19.12 1.84 -2.33
CA VAL A 120 -17.71 1.60 -2.66
C VAL A 120 -17.35 0.13 -2.47
N ALA A 121 -16.69 -0.45 -3.46
CA ALA A 121 -16.04 -1.76 -3.40
C ALA A 121 -14.72 -1.73 -4.20
N TYR A 122 -13.61 -1.98 -3.54
CA TYR A 122 -12.29 -2.13 -4.13
C TYR A 122 -11.97 -3.61 -4.36
N ALA A 123 -11.42 -3.92 -5.52
CA ALA A 123 -10.95 -5.27 -5.83
C ALA A 123 -9.67 -5.63 -5.05
N THR A 124 -8.85 -4.62 -4.74
CA THR A 124 -7.63 -4.80 -3.95
C THR A 124 -7.53 -3.82 -2.80
N GLY A 125 -6.91 -4.25 -1.69
CA GLY A 125 -6.63 -3.40 -0.53
C GLY A 125 -5.30 -2.67 -0.70
N VAL A 126 -4.23 -3.45 -0.88
CA VAL A 126 -2.88 -2.95 -1.16
C VAL A 126 -2.39 -3.52 -2.48
N THR A 127 -2.04 -2.66 -3.42
CA THR A 127 -1.38 -3.04 -4.68
C THR A 127 0.04 -2.50 -4.68
N ILE A 128 1.02 -3.34 -5.00
CA ILE A 128 2.43 -2.96 -5.14
C ILE A 128 2.82 -3.16 -6.60
N THR A 129 3.16 -2.08 -7.29
CA THR A 129 3.66 -2.10 -8.67
C THR A 129 5.16 -1.82 -8.73
N GLN A 130 5.69 -1.07 -7.77
CA GLN A 130 7.12 -0.79 -7.67
C GLN A 130 7.49 -0.30 -6.26
N ALA A 131 8.55 -0.85 -5.66
CA ALA A 131 9.28 -0.32 -4.51
C ALA A 131 10.55 -1.16 -4.28
N TYR A 132 11.53 -0.66 -3.51
CA TYR A 132 12.63 -1.51 -3.06
C TYR A 132 12.15 -2.52 -2.00
N ASP A 133 11.63 -1.99 -0.89
CA ASP A 133 11.07 -2.75 0.23
C ASP A 133 9.74 -2.14 0.66
N VAL A 134 8.76 -3.00 0.91
CA VAL A 134 7.51 -2.66 1.58
C VAL A 134 7.43 -3.46 2.87
N LEU A 135 7.14 -2.78 3.98
CA LEU A 135 6.84 -3.40 5.27
C LEU A 135 5.36 -3.19 5.59
N MET A 136 4.64 -4.28 5.83
CA MET A 136 3.33 -4.27 6.45
C MET A 136 3.47 -4.86 7.86
N LYS A 137 3.16 -4.06 8.88
CA LYS A 137 3.27 -4.45 10.28
C LYS A 137 1.95 -4.22 11.01
N GLY A 138 1.38 -5.26 11.62
CA GLY A 138 0.11 -5.10 12.33
C GLY A 138 -1.05 -4.69 11.41
N VAL A 139 -0.97 -5.01 10.11
CA VAL A 139 -1.96 -4.59 9.11
C VAL A 139 -2.98 -5.71 8.90
N THR A 140 -4.25 -5.36 8.99
CA THR A 140 -5.38 -6.23 8.63
C THR A 140 -5.96 -5.79 7.28
N VAL A 141 -6.30 -6.73 6.40
CA VAL A 141 -6.98 -6.45 5.12
C VAL A 141 -8.18 -7.37 4.93
N LYS A 142 -9.36 -6.82 4.63
CA LYS A 142 -10.57 -7.61 4.39
C LYS A 142 -11.52 -7.09 3.31
N ASP A 143 -12.42 -7.97 2.91
CA ASP A 143 -13.56 -7.72 2.01
C ASP A 143 -13.15 -7.25 0.61
N CYS A 144 -11.93 -7.59 0.15
CA CYS A 144 -11.45 -7.25 -1.19
C CYS A 144 -11.89 -8.31 -2.19
N ALA A 145 -12.85 -7.96 -3.05
CA ALA A 145 -13.44 -8.87 -4.01
C ALA A 145 -13.83 -8.15 -5.31
N ALA A 146 -13.79 -8.87 -6.43
CA ALA A 146 -14.32 -8.46 -7.72
C ALA A 146 -15.13 -9.59 -8.35
N SER A 147 -16.08 -9.25 -9.22
CA SER A 147 -16.86 -10.24 -9.97
C SER A 147 -16.07 -10.90 -11.11
N SER A 148 -14.96 -10.29 -11.51
CA SER A 148 -14.00 -10.82 -12.50
C SER A 148 -12.67 -10.08 -12.40
N GLY A 149 -11.60 -10.68 -12.92
CA GLY A 149 -10.27 -10.07 -12.96
C GLY A 149 -9.48 -10.23 -11.66
N VAL A 150 -8.60 -9.27 -11.36
CA VAL A 150 -7.73 -9.31 -10.18
C VAL A 150 -8.50 -8.88 -8.94
N ALA A 151 -8.55 -9.74 -7.93
CA ALA A 151 -9.06 -9.41 -6.60
C ALA A 151 -8.22 -10.07 -5.52
N ALA A 152 -7.67 -9.28 -4.60
CA ALA A 152 -6.84 -9.76 -3.51
C ALA A 152 -6.77 -8.77 -2.35
N GLY A 153 -6.52 -9.24 -1.13
CA GLY A 153 -6.19 -8.34 -0.02
C GLY A 153 -4.92 -7.55 -0.35
N VAL A 154 -3.87 -8.27 -0.73
CA VAL A 154 -2.60 -7.69 -1.18
C VAL A 154 -2.23 -8.25 -2.55
N TYR A 155 -1.90 -7.37 -3.50
CA TYR A 155 -1.56 -7.72 -4.88
C TYR A 155 -0.17 -7.18 -5.26
N LEU A 156 0.74 -8.05 -5.66
CA LEU A 156 2.10 -7.71 -6.10
C LEU A 156 2.21 -7.94 -7.60
N ASP A 157 2.23 -6.85 -8.36
CA ASP A 157 2.33 -6.84 -9.82
C ASP A 157 3.48 -5.94 -10.24
N VAL A 158 4.68 -6.43 -9.96
CA VAL A 158 5.90 -5.62 -10.01
C VAL A 158 6.71 -5.88 -11.27
N SER A 159 7.20 -4.83 -11.90
CA SER A 159 8.08 -4.92 -13.07
C SER A 159 9.57 -4.90 -12.69
N THR A 160 9.88 -4.35 -11.51
CA THR A 160 11.23 -4.34 -10.91
C THR A 160 11.25 -5.18 -9.65
N GLN A 161 12.44 -5.59 -9.22
CA GLN A 161 12.59 -6.37 -8.00
C GLN A 161 12.01 -5.58 -6.81
N SER A 162 11.01 -6.15 -6.16
CA SER A 162 10.32 -5.57 -5.02
C SER A 162 10.12 -6.66 -3.97
N ARG A 163 10.28 -6.29 -2.69
CA ARG A 163 10.13 -7.22 -1.58
C ARG A 163 9.05 -6.71 -0.64
N LEU A 164 8.06 -7.54 -0.36
CA LEU A 164 7.08 -7.30 0.68
C LEU A 164 7.42 -8.14 1.91
N THR A 165 7.51 -7.51 3.07
CA THR A 165 7.53 -8.18 4.37
C THR A 165 6.23 -7.92 5.10
N MET A 166 5.55 -8.98 5.52
CA MET A 166 4.34 -8.94 6.33
C MET A 166 4.64 -9.54 7.69
N TYR A 167 4.35 -8.79 8.75
CA TYR A 167 4.61 -9.18 10.12
C TYR A 167 3.41 -8.84 10.99
N ASP A 168 2.84 -9.84 11.67
CA ASP A 168 1.63 -9.65 12.50
C ASP A 168 0.43 -9.15 11.69
N CYS A 169 0.28 -9.65 10.46
CA CYS A 169 -0.80 -9.25 9.56
C CYS A 169 -1.97 -10.24 9.59
N ALA A 170 -3.16 -9.76 9.24
CA ALA A 170 -4.34 -10.59 9.05
C ALA A 170 -5.00 -10.32 7.69
N LEU A 171 -5.31 -11.37 6.92
CA LEU A 171 -5.95 -11.25 5.61
C LEU A 171 -7.11 -12.23 5.53
N PHE A 172 -8.33 -11.70 5.53
CA PHE A 172 -9.51 -12.54 5.55
C PHE A 172 -10.66 -12.00 4.72
N ASN A 173 -11.50 -12.91 4.23
CA ASN A 173 -12.64 -12.58 3.38
C ASN A 173 -12.26 -11.74 2.13
N ASN A 174 -11.08 -11.97 1.57
CA ASN A 174 -10.66 -11.44 0.28
C ASN A 174 -10.69 -12.56 -0.76
N THR A 175 -10.96 -12.29 -2.04
CA THR A 175 -10.95 -13.36 -3.08
C THR A 175 -9.67 -14.20 -3.02
N VAL A 176 -8.52 -13.54 -3.02
CA VAL A 176 -7.21 -14.11 -2.66
C VAL A 176 -6.64 -13.32 -1.49
N GLY A 177 -5.97 -13.97 -0.53
CA GLY A 177 -5.29 -13.25 0.57
C GLY A 177 -4.15 -12.37 0.03
N VAL A 178 -3.10 -13.03 -0.49
CA VAL A 178 -1.99 -12.37 -1.20
C VAL A 178 -1.83 -12.97 -2.58
N TRP A 179 -1.80 -12.14 -3.62
CA TRP A 179 -1.59 -12.57 -5.00
C TRP A 179 -0.35 -11.92 -5.59
N ILE A 180 0.60 -12.75 -6.03
CA ILE A 180 1.85 -12.34 -6.68
C ILE A 180 1.82 -12.72 -8.17
N THR A 181 1.97 -11.73 -9.06
CA THR A 181 2.02 -11.89 -10.53
C THR A 181 3.14 -11.12 -11.22
N GLY A 182 4.03 -10.48 -10.46
CA GLY A 182 5.09 -9.64 -11.01
C GLY A 182 5.97 -10.36 -12.05
N ALA A 183 6.74 -9.59 -12.81
CA ALA A 183 7.69 -10.09 -13.79
C ALA A 183 8.60 -11.18 -13.17
N ALA A 184 9.01 -12.15 -13.99
CA ALA A 184 9.75 -13.33 -13.53
C ALA A 184 10.94 -12.95 -12.63
N GLY A 185 10.97 -13.49 -11.41
CA GLY A 185 12.03 -13.26 -10.44
C GLY A 185 12.07 -11.87 -9.82
N LYS A 186 10.97 -11.11 -9.88
CA LYS A 186 10.91 -9.74 -9.35
C LYS A 186 10.08 -9.59 -8.08
N ALA A 187 9.14 -10.49 -7.83
CA ALA A 187 8.24 -10.37 -6.69
C ALA A 187 8.60 -11.37 -5.59
N HIS A 188 8.94 -10.85 -4.41
CA HIS A 188 9.31 -11.67 -3.26
C HIS A 188 8.47 -11.29 -2.04
N LEU A 189 7.84 -12.29 -1.42
CA LEU A 189 7.06 -12.12 -0.21
C LEU A 189 7.74 -12.80 0.98
N LYS A 190 7.78 -12.14 2.13
CA LYS A 190 8.12 -12.75 3.41
C LYS A 190 6.96 -12.56 4.37
N MET A 191 6.43 -13.64 4.93
CA MET A 191 5.33 -13.59 5.89
C MET A 191 5.77 -14.20 7.22
N PHE A 192 5.48 -13.46 8.29
CA PHE A 192 5.82 -13.83 9.65
C PHE A 192 4.62 -13.63 10.58
N ARG A 193 4.32 -14.61 11.43
CA ARG A 193 3.31 -14.48 12.50
C ARG A 193 1.97 -13.92 12.00
N SER A 194 1.56 -14.31 10.80
CA SER A 194 0.39 -13.73 10.13
C SER A 194 -0.72 -14.76 9.95
N LEU A 195 -1.96 -14.27 9.95
CA LEU A 195 -3.18 -15.06 9.74
C LEU A 195 -3.74 -14.79 8.34
N VAL A 196 -3.97 -15.85 7.58
CA VAL A 196 -4.67 -15.80 6.30
C VAL A 196 -5.88 -16.71 6.43
N LEU A 197 -7.09 -16.14 6.43
CA LEU A 197 -8.30 -16.86 6.86
C LEU A 197 -9.45 -16.70 5.86
N GLY A 198 -9.98 -17.83 5.36
CA GLY A 198 -11.26 -17.84 4.65
C GLY A 198 -11.28 -17.00 3.37
N ASN A 199 -10.18 -16.97 2.62
CA ASN A 199 -10.13 -16.35 1.30
C ASN A 199 -10.61 -17.39 0.25
N PRO A 200 -11.77 -17.20 -0.42
CA PRO A 200 -12.48 -18.26 -1.14
C PRO A 200 -11.74 -18.87 -2.33
N GLU A 201 -10.74 -18.22 -2.91
CA GLU A 201 -9.89 -18.88 -3.92
C GLU A 201 -8.60 -19.42 -3.32
N SER A 202 -7.80 -18.55 -2.69
CA SER A 202 -6.47 -18.94 -2.20
C SER A 202 -6.00 -18.06 -1.05
N GLY A 203 -5.22 -18.62 -0.13
CA GLY A 203 -4.54 -17.87 0.91
C GLY A 203 -3.42 -17.02 0.31
N VAL A 204 -2.41 -17.68 -0.25
CA VAL A 204 -1.34 -17.03 -1.02
C VAL A 204 -1.22 -17.68 -2.39
N ARG A 205 -1.35 -16.88 -3.44
CA ARG A 205 -1.15 -17.28 -4.84
C ARG A 205 0.14 -16.68 -5.37
N ILE A 206 1.03 -17.51 -5.89
CA ILE A 206 2.28 -17.07 -6.54
C ILE A 206 2.29 -17.57 -7.98
N VAL A 207 2.37 -16.63 -8.93
CA VAL A 207 2.43 -16.90 -10.36
C VAL A 207 3.78 -16.45 -10.92
N GLY A 208 4.39 -17.30 -11.75
CA GLY A 208 5.56 -16.95 -12.56
C GLY A 208 6.89 -17.41 -11.95
N SER A 209 7.80 -17.85 -12.83
CA SER A 209 9.08 -18.42 -12.45
C SER A 209 9.94 -17.40 -11.69
N GLY A 210 10.54 -17.84 -10.59
CA GLY A 210 11.44 -17.02 -9.76
C GLY A 210 10.75 -16.09 -8.78
N ASN A 211 9.42 -15.92 -8.87
CA ASN A 211 8.66 -15.31 -7.79
C ASN A 211 8.54 -16.31 -6.63
N ASP A 212 8.66 -15.82 -5.41
CA ASP A 212 8.68 -16.69 -4.23
C ASP A 212 7.99 -16.10 -3.00
N VAL A 213 7.66 -17.01 -2.10
CA VAL A 213 7.24 -16.68 -0.74
C VAL A 213 8.12 -17.40 0.28
N PHE A 214 8.55 -16.67 1.30
CA PHE A 214 9.12 -17.20 2.53
C PHE A 214 8.09 -17.13 3.65
N LEU A 215 7.87 -18.23 4.36
CA LEU A 215 6.88 -18.35 5.42
C LEU A 215 7.53 -18.79 6.73
N SER A 216 7.26 -18.07 7.82
CA SER A 216 7.54 -18.52 9.19
C SER A 216 6.41 -18.20 10.15
N ASP A 217 6.00 -19.19 10.93
CA ASP A 217 5.03 -19.04 12.03
C ASP A 217 3.67 -18.46 11.60
N ASN A 218 3.20 -18.81 10.40
CA ASN A 218 1.93 -18.32 9.86
C ASN A 218 0.80 -19.34 10.00
N SER A 219 -0.43 -18.85 10.00
CA SER A 219 -1.64 -19.66 9.99
C SER A 219 -2.45 -19.37 8.73
N MET A 220 -2.59 -20.35 7.84
CA MET A 220 -3.34 -20.26 6.58
C MET A 220 -4.52 -21.23 6.65
N LEU A 221 -5.69 -20.70 7.00
CA LEU A 221 -6.86 -21.48 7.41
C LEU A 221 -8.07 -21.19 6.51
N GLY A 222 -8.84 -22.22 6.18
CA GLY A 222 -10.18 -22.06 5.58
C GLY A 222 -10.26 -21.48 4.15
N SER A 223 -9.13 -21.19 3.49
CA SER A 223 -9.12 -20.93 2.04
C SER A 223 -9.32 -22.22 1.23
N VAL A 224 -9.75 -22.13 -0.04
CA VAL A 224 -9.84 -23.34 -0.90
C VAL A 224 -8.45 -23.92 -1.15
N LYS A 225 -7.47 -23.06 -1.43
CA LYS A 225 -6.04 -23.40 -1.42
C LYS A 225 -5.31 -22.61 -0.36
N GLY A 226 -4.49 -23.24 0.48
CA GLY A 226 -3.61 -22.51 1.40
C GLY A 226 -2.52 -21.77 0.63
N LEU A 227 -1.78 -22.53 -0.19
CA LEU A 227 -0.80 -22.03 -1.14
C LEU A 227 -1.17 -22.48 -2.55
N ASP A 228 -1.21 -21.54 -3.48
CA ASP A 228 -1.50 -21.76 -4.90
C ASP A 228 -0.27 -21.35 -5.73
N LEU A 229 0.61 -22.33 -5.98
CA LEU A 229 1.85 -22.14 -6.72
C LEU A 229 1.62 -22.42 -8.21
N GLN A 230 1.70 -21.38 -9.04
CA GLN A 230 1.40 -21.46 -10.47
C GLN A 230 2.58 -21.02 -11.32
N SER A 231 2.70 -21.57 -12.54
CA SER A 231 3.65 -21.11 -13.57
C SER A 231 5.10 -20.94 -13.08
N GLY A 232 5.56 -21.83 -12.18
CA GLY A 232 6.92 -21.81 -11.62
C GLY A 232 7.11 -20.94 -10.38
N GLY A 233 6.04 -20.41 -9.79
CA GLY A 233 6.07 -19.79 -8.45
C GLY A 233 6.53 -20.80 -7.39
N THR A 234 7.29 -20.32 -6.41
CA THR A 234 7.89 -21.20 -5.37
C THR A 234 7.56 -20.73 -3.96
N SER A 235 7.70 -21.63 -3.00
CA SER A 235 7.59 -21.30 -1.58
C SER A 235 8.72 -21.93 -0.79
N LYS A 236 9.11 -21.27 0.30
CA LYS A 236 9.99 -21.78 1.35
C LYS A 236 9.28 -21.62 2.68
N SER A 237 9.13 -22.71 3.41
CA SER A 237 8.44 -22.73 4.70
C SER A 237 9.41 -23.17 5.78
N PHE A 238 9.50 -22.40 6.87
CA PHE A 238 10.32 -22.67 8.04
C PHE A 238 9.51 -22.46 9.32
N GLY A 239 9.82 -23.19 10.40
CA GLY A 239 9.13 -23.01 11.68
C GLY A 239 7.66 -23.46 11.65
N ASN A 240 6.80 -22.78 12.41
CA ASN A 240 5.45 -23.27 12.74
C ASN A 240 4.38 -22.76 11.78
N ASN A 241 4.46 -23.13 10.49
CA ASN A 241 3.40 -22.78 9.54
C ASN A 241 2.28 -23.84 9.55
N ALA A 242 1.03 -23.41 9.70
CA ALA A 242 -0.16 -24.26 9.60
C ALA A 242 -0.92 -23.96 8.30
N LEU A 243 -1.12 -24.96 7.44
CA LEU A 243 -1.85 -24.84 6.19
C LEU A 243 -2.94 -25.91 6.12
N THR A 244 -4.23 -25.52 6.15
CA THR A 244 -5.35 -26.50 6.30
C THR A 244 -5.98 -26.98 4.99
N SER A 245 -5.55 -26.47 3.83
CA SER A 245 -6.06 -26.87 2.51
C SER A 245 -4.94 -26.77 1.46
N GLY A 246 -4.92 -27.71 0.49
CA GLY A 246 -3.81 -28.01 -0.45
C GLY A 246 -3.29 -26.82 -1.28
N ASP A 247 -2.14 -26.86 -1.97
CA ASP A 247 -1.29 -27.97 -2.40
C ASP A 247 -0.11 -28.26 -1.43
N VAL A 248 0.33 -29.53 -1.35
CA VAL A 248 1.36 -30.01 -0.41
C VAL A 248 2.67 -29.21 -0.57
N PRO A 249 3.26 -28.62 0.49
CA PRO A 249 4.62 -28.11 0.43
C PRO A 249 5.57 -29.27 0.12
N ILE A 250 6.33 -29.21 -0.96
CA ILE A 250 7.42 -30.17 -1.19
C ILE A 250 8.44 -29.94 -0.08
N ALA A 251 8.52 -30.86 0.87
CA ALA A 251 9.53 -30.83 1.91
C ALA A 251 10.92 -30.92 1.25
N LEU A 252 11.72 -29.87 1.38
CA LEU A 252 13.15 -29.97 1.12
C LEU A 252 13.78 -30.58 2.38
N PRO A 253 14.46 -31.74 2.30
CA PRO A 253 15.19 -32.25 3.44
C PRO A 253 16.24 -31.22 3.86
N LEU A 254 16.25 -30.89 5.16
CA LEU A 254 17.38 -30.21 5.76
C LEU A 254 18.58 -31.16 5.64
N TYR A 255 19.59 -30.75 4.89
CA TYR A 255 20.90 -31.41 4.91
C TYR A 255 21.45 -31.43 6.33
#